data_AF-A0A5E4CYF3-F1
#
_entry.id   AF-A0A5E4CYF3-F1
#
_cell.length_a   1.000
_cell.length_b   1.000
_cell.length_c   1.000
_cell.angle_alpha   90.00
_cell.angle_beta   90.00
_cell.angle_gamma   90.00
#
_symmetry.space_group_name_H-M   'P 1'
#
loop_
_entity.id
_entity.type
_entity.pdbx_description
1 polymer ?
#
loop_
_entity_poly.entity_id
_entity_poly.type
_entity_poly.pdbx_seq_one_letter_code
_entity_poly.pdbx_strand_id
1 'polypeptide(L)'
;MARAAGPERRVLAVYTGGTIGMRSEQGVLVPGGGLATILRGLPMFHDQEHAQVCSLPNDTLVLPPAGPDQRIIYTVLECQPLFDSSDMTITEWVQIAQTIEVEGDMPP
;
A
#
# COMPACT_ATOMS: atom_id res chain seq x y z
N MET A 1 -9.06 1.63 -18.00
CA MET A 1 -9.29 1.73 -16.54
C MET A 1 -10.79 1.64 -16.27
N ALA A 2 -11.34 0.44 -16.12
CA ALA A 2 -12.75 0.26 -15.78
C ALA A 2 -12.98 0.77 -14.35
N ARG A 3 -13.94 1.68 -14.15
CA ARG A 3 -14.35 2.07 -12.79
C ARG A 3 -15.06 0.86 -12.18
N ALA A 4 -14.52 0.33 -11.09
CA ALA A 4 -15.27 -0.63 -10.26
C ALA A 4 -16.56 0.07 -9.78
N ALA A 5 -17.70 -0.39 -10.27
CA ALA A 5 -19.03 0.15 -9.99
C ALA A 5 -19.63 -0.41 -8.69
N GLY A 6 -18.86 -1.19 -7.92
CA GLY A 6 -19.28 -1.78 -6.66
C GLY A 6 -19.07 -0.85 -5.45
N PRO A 7 -19.71 -1.18 -4.31
CA PRO A 7 -19.51 -0.49 -3.03
C PRO A 7 -18.06 -0.63 -2.52
N GLU A 8 -17.37 -1.69 -2.93
CA GLU A 8 -15.98 -1.97 -2.56
C GLU A 8 -15.03 -1.63 -3.70
N ARG A 9 -13.97 -0.89 -3.38
CA ARG A 9 -12.87 -0.61 -4.31
C ARG A 9 -11.57 -1.18 -3.75
N ARG A 10 -10.90 -1.97 -4.58
CA ARG A 10 -9.57 -2.49 -4.30
C ARG A 10 -8.50 -1.60 -4.92
N VAL A 11 -7.47 -1.28 -4.15
CA VAL A 11 -6.34 -0.42 -4.56
C VAL A 11 -5.04 -1.12 -4.22
N LEU A 12 -4.06 -1.07 -5.12
CA LEU A 12 -2.69 -1.48 -4.80
C LEU A 12 -1.88 -0.25 -4.40
N ALA A 13 -1.33 -0.25 -3.19
CA ALA A 13 -0.43 0.77 -2.69
C ALA A 13 1.01 0.25 -2.82
N VAL A 14 1.71 0.64 -3.89
CA VAL A 14 3.11 0.28 -4.12
C VAL A 14 4.01 1.24 -3.34
N TYR A 15 4.67 0.73 -2.31
CA TYR A 15 5.60 1.48 -1.49
C TYR A 15 7.04 1.28 -1.99
N THR A 16 7.56 2.29 -2.69
CA THR A 16 8.88 2.26 -3.33
C THR A 16 9.99 2.85 -2.47
N GLY A 17 9.65 3.48 -1.35
CA GLY A 17 10.58 4.17 -0.45
C GLY A 17 10.29 5.66 -0.30
N GLY A 18 11.36 6.46 -0.21
CA GLY A 18 11.31 7.89 0.09
C GLY A 18 11.03 8.20 1.56
N THR A 19 11.03 9.50 1.88
CA THR A 19 10.97 10.00 3.27
C THR A 19 9.73 9.58 4.06
N ILE A 20 8.62 9.25 3.38
CA ILE A 20 7.34 8.89 4.02
C ILE A 20 7.43 7.67 4.95
N GLY A 21 8.34 6.73 4.65
CA GLY A 21 8.61 5.58 5.53
C GLY A 21 10.04 5.56 6.06
N MET A 22 10.77 6.68 5.99
CA MET A 22 12.09 6.74 6.60
C MET A 22 11.99 6.81 8.13
N ARG A 23 12.96 6.18 8.79
CA ARG A 23 13.16 6.26 10.25
C ARG A 23 14.41 7.07 10.56
N SER A 24 14.39 7.81 11.66
CA SER A 24 15.57 8.51 12.14
C SER A 24 16.44 7.55 12.96
N GLU A 25 17.63 7.26 12.47
CA GLU A 25 18.64 6.50 13.19
C GLU A 25 19.90 7.36 13.34
N GLN A 26 20.30 7.60 14.61
CA GLN A 26 21.51 8.37 14.93
C GLN A 26 21.57 9.77 14.27
N GLY A 27 20.40 10.37 13.99
CA GLY A 27 20.29 11.70 13.36
C GLY A 27 20.30 11.70 11.83
N VAL A 28 20.31 10.53 11.19
CA VAL A 28 20.18 10.36 9.73
C VAL A 28 18.87 9.65 9.41
N LEU A 29 18.21 10.03 8.31
CA LEU A 29 17.02 9.34 7.81
C LEU A 29 17.45 8.13 6.98
N VAL A 30 16.98 6.95 7.36
CA VAL A 30 17.22 5.70 6.63
C VAL A 30 15.90 5.08 6.18
N PRO A 31 15.85 4.37 5.04
CA PRO A 31 14.64 3.67 4.61
C PRO A 31 14.12 2.73 5.71
N GLY A 32 12.85 2.90 6.10
CA GLY A 32 12.18 2.05 7.08
C GLY A 32 11.21 1.11 6.38
N GLY A 33 11.41 -0.19 6.54
CA GLY A 33 10.46 -1.20 6.08
C GLY A 33 9.29 -1.37 7.06
N GLY A 34 8.33 -2.20 6.66
CA GLY A 34 7.18 -2.56 7.49
C GLY A 34 6.07 -1.52 7.50
N LEU A 35 5.90 -0.77 6.40
CA LEU A 35 4.87 0.26 6.30
C LEU A 35 3.47 -0.32 6.55
N ALA A 36 3.17 -1.49 6.00
CA ALA A 36 1.89 -2.18 6.20
C ALA A 36 1.59 -2.44 7.69
N THR A 37 2.60 -2.82 8.46
CA THR A 37 2.48 -3.07 9.91
C THR A 37 2.15 -1.78 10.67
N ILE A 38 2.77 -0.67 10.29
CA ILE A 38 2.50 0.65 10.90
C ILE A 38 1.07 1.08 10.58
N LEU A 39 0.67 1.01 9.30
CA LEU A 39 -0.67 1.40 8.87
C LEU A 39 -1.78 0.58 9.56
N ARG A 40 -1.54 -0.71 9.82
CA ARG A 40 -2.47 -1.58 10.56
C ARG A 40 -2.73 -1.11 12.00
N GLY A 41 -1.75 -0.45 12.61
CA GLY A 41 -1.87 0.11 13.96
C GLY A 41 -2.62 1.45 14.01
N LEU A 42 -2.93 2.06 12.87
CA LEU A 42 -3.54 3.38 12.78
C LEU A 42 -5.03 3.26 12.40
N PRO A 43 -5.98 3.60 13.29
CA PRO A 43 -7.42 3.47 13.03
C PRO A 43 -7.91 4.28 11.81
N MET A 44 -7.20 5.36 11.45
CA MET A 44 -7.51 6.16 10.26
C MET A 44 -7.16 5.45 8.94
N PHE A 45 -6.30 4.43 8.98
CA PHE A 45 -5.83 3.67 7.82
C PHE A 45 -6.31 2.21 7.84
N HIS A 46 -6.72 1.69 9.00
CA HIS A 46 -7.16 0.31 9.12
C HIS A 46 -8.36 0.15 10.05
N ASP A 47 -9.50 -0.23 9.47
CA ASP A 47 -10.69 -0.69 10.17
C ASP A 47 -10.53 -2.17 10.54
N GLN A 48 -10.04 -2.41 11.77
CA GLN A 48 -9.75 -3.76 12.27
C GLN A 48 -11.01 -4.64 12.38
N GLU A 49 -12.15 -4.06 12.77
CA GLU A 49 -13.40 -4.81 12.92
C GLU A 49 -13.87 -5.32 11.55
N HIS A 50 -13.84 -4.46 10.53
CA HIS A 50 -14.24 -4.85 9.19
C HIS A 50 -13.26 -5.84 8.56
N ALA A 51 -11.94 -5.65 8.76
CA ALA A 51 -10.93 -6.57 8.26
C ALA A 51 -11.07 -7.99 8.85
N GLN A 52 -11.42 -8.10 10.14
CA GLN A 52 -11.68 -9.38 10.80
C GLN A 52 -12.93 -10.07 10.24
N VAL A 53 -14.02 -9.33 10.03
CA VAL A 53 -15.26 -9.86 9.44
C VAL A 53 -15.02 -10.40 8.03
N CYS A 54 -14.25 -9.66 7.22
CA CYS A 54 -13.92 -10.06 5.85
C CYS A 54 -12.78 -11.08 5.76
N SER A 55 -12.15 -11.47 6.88
CA SER A 55 -11.01 -12.39 6.94
C SER A 55 -9.90 -12.04 5.94
N LEU A 56 -9.56 -10.76 5.85
CA LEU A 56 -8.60 -10.26 4.86
C LEU A 56 -7.16 -10.70 5.18
N PRO A 57 -6.30 -10.86 4.15
CA PRO A 57 -4.88 -11.10 4.32
C PRO A 57 -4.18 -10.00 5.13
N ASN A 58 -3.06 -10.33 5.76
CA ASN A 58 -2.32 -9.38 6.62
C ASN A 58 -1.80 -8.15 5.85
N ASP A 59 -1.45 -8.31 4.59
CA ASP A 59 -0.98 -7.29 3.64
C ASP A 59 -2.13 -6.46 3.05
N THR A 60 -3.38 -6.84 3.30
CA THR A 60 -4.58 -6.13 2.88
C THR A 60 -5.20 -5.35 4.05
N LEU A 61 -5.38 -4.06 3.86
CA LEU A 61 -5.94 -3.13 4.84
C LEU A 61 -7.25 -2.54 4.33
N VAL A 62 -8.14 -2.15 5.24
CA VAL A 62 -9.43 -1.51 4.90
C VAL A 62 -9.45 -0.13 5.50
N LEU A 63 -9.75 0.89 4.69
CA LEU A 63 -9.98 2.22 5.21
C LEU A 63 -11.34 2.30 5.94
N PRO A 64 -11.45 3.14 6.98
CA PRO A 64 -12.74 3.55 7.53
C PRO A 64 -13.69 4.06 6.44
N PRO A 65 -15.01 3.98 6.64
CA PRO A 65 -15.98 4.31 5.60
C PRO A 65 -15.89 5.81 5.28
N ALA A 66 -15.58 6.14 4.02
CA ALA A 66 -15.49 7.53 3.55
C ALA A 66 -16.85 8.11 3.11
N GLY A 67 -17.87 7.25 2.98
CA GLY A 67 -19.22 7.63 2.58
C GLY A 67 -20.18 6.43 2.69
N PRO A 68 -21.48 6.64 2.42
CA PRO A 68 -22.48 5.57 2.44
C PRO A 68 -22.09 4.50 1.41
N ASP A 69 -21.97 3.26 1.89
CA ASP A 69 -21.63 2.05 1.13
C ASP A 69 -20.35 2.12 0.30
N GLN A 70 -19.41 3.03 0.59
CA GLN A 70 -18.11 3.05 -0.07
C GLN A 70 -16.99 2.59 0.86
N ARG A 71 -16.44 1.42 0.58
CA ARG A 71 -15.28 0.85 1.28
C ARG A 71 -14.09 0.77 0.35
N ILE A 72 -12.94 1.21 0.85
CA ILE A 72 -11.66 1.13 0.13
C ILE A 72 -10.82 0.07 0.83
N ILE A 73 -10.54 -1.00 0.12
CA ILE A 73 -9.63 -2.07 0.52
C ILE A 73 -8.35 -1.83 -0.26
N TYR A 74 -7.21 -1.90 0.39
CA TYR A 74 -5.94 -1.70 -0.29
C TYR A 74 -4.88 -2.69 0.18
N THR A 75 -4.12 -3.21 -0.77
CA THR A 75 -2.98 -4.09 -0.50
C THR A 75 -1.71 -3.26 -0.56
N VAL A 76 -0.87 -3.38 0.46
CA VAL A 76 0.41 -2.66 0.51
C VAL A 76 1.50 -3.58 -0.02
N LEU A 77 2.07 -3.21 -1.16
CA LEU A 77 3.21 -3.90 -1.75
C LEU A 77 4.48 -3.10 -1.46
N GLU A 78 5.32 -3.63 -0.58
CA GLU A 78 6.59 -3.02 -0.21
C GLU A 78 7.70 -3.49 -1.16
N CYS A 79 8.26 -2.58 -1.96
CA CYS A 79 9.39 -2.89 -2.84
C CYS A 79 10.65 -3.14 -2.01
N GLN A 80 11.44 -4.13 -2.40
CA GLN A 80 12.77 -4.36 -1.84
C GLN A 80 13.84 -4.38 -2.94
N PRO A 81 14.86 -3.50 -2.88
CA PRO A 81 15.12 -2.52 -1.81
C PRO A 81 14.21 -1.28 -1.88
N LEU A 82 14.08 -0.57 -0.76
CA LEU A 82 13.44 0.74 -0.70
C LEU A 82 14.42 1.80 -1.17
N PHE A 83 14.01 2.64 -2.11
CA PHE A 83 14.86 3.67 -2.70
C PHE A 83 14.56 5.04 -2.11
N ASP A 84 15.59 5.89 -2.00
CA ASP A 84 15.35 7.33 -1.95
C ASP A 84 14.97 7.81 -3.37
N SER A 85 14.08 8.80 -3.49
CA SER A 85 13.62 9.26 -4.80
C SER A 85 14.74 9.89 -5.63
N SER A 86 15.79 10.37 -4.95
CA SER A 86 17.04 10.85 -5.54
C SER A 86 17.86 9.75 -6.22
N ASP A 87 17.71 8.49 -5.79
CA ASP A 87 18.44 7.33 -6.30
C ASP A 87 17.67 6.57 -7.41
N MET A 88 16.41 6.95 -7.68
CA MET A 88 15.60 6.27 -8.71
C MET A 88 16.07 6.59 -10.12
N THR A 89 16.39 5.55 -10.89
CA THR A 89 16.72 5.63 -12.33
C THR A 89 15.57 5.07 -13.19
N ILE A 90 15.72 5.15 -14.52
CA ILE A 90 14.72 4.59 -15.46
C ILE A 90 14.45 3.10 -15.18
N THR A 91 15.45 2.35 -14.72
CA THR A 91 15.32 0.92 -14.43
C THR A 91 14.29 0.66 -13.32
N GLU A 92 14.36 1.42 -12.22
CA GLU A 92 13.43 1.28 -11.10
C GLU A 92 12.01 1.70 -11.51
N TRP A 93 11.88 2.71 -12.36
CA TRP A 93 10.58 3.12 -12.92
C TRP A 93 9.97 2.03 -13.81
N VAL A 94 10.77 1.32 -14.60
CA VAL A 94 10.32 0.17 -15.40
C VAL A 94 9.88 -0.98 -14.49
N GLN A 95 10.62 -1.26 -13.41
CA GLN A 95 10.22 -2.27 -12.44
C GLN A 95 8.85 -1.95 -11.81
N ILE A 96 8.59 -0.70 -11.44
CA ILE A 96 7.28 -0.28 -10.92
C ILE A 96 6.17 -0.53 -11.95
N ALA A 97 6.41 -0.19 -13.22
CA ALA A 97 5.44 -0.43 -14.29
C ALA A 97 5.14 -1.92 -14.48
N GLN A 98 6.18 -2.76 -14.47
CA GLN A 98 6.02 -4.23 -14.56
C GLN A 98 5.27 -4.80 -13.36
N THR A 99 5.52 -4.29 -12.15
CA THR A 99 4.78 -4.68 -10.95
C THR A 99 3.30 -4.36 -11.07
N ILE A 100 2.95 -3.17 -11.59
CA ILE A 100 1.56 -2.77 -11.82
C ILE A 100 0.90 -3.67 -12.88
N GLU A 101 1.63 -4.06 -13.92
CA GLU A 101 1.14 -4.97 -14.96
C GLU A 101 0.83 -6.36 -14.40
N VAL A 102 1.76 -6.95 -13.63
CA VAL A 102 1.60 -8.28 -13.02
C VAL A 102 0.43 -8.32 -12.04
N GLU A 103 0.32 -7.33 -11.15
CA GLU A 103 -0.76 -7.27 -10.15
C GLU A 103 -2.10 -6.88 -10.78
N GLY A 104 -2.10 -6.16 -11.89
CA GLY A 104 -3.29 -5.81 -12.65
C GLY A 104 -3.92 -6.99 -13.41
N ASP A 105 -3.16 -8.06 -13.66
CA ASP A 105 -3.60 -9.27 -14.36
C ASP A 105 -4.01 -10.40 -13.38
N MET A 106 -3.87 -10.20 -12.07
CA MET A 106 -4.38 -11.15 -11.08
C MET A 106 -5.92 -11.13 -11.10
N PRO A 107 -6.59 -12.29 -11.29
CA PRO A 107 -8.05 -12.34 -11.37
C PRO A 107 -8.72 -11.84 -10.08
N PRO A 108 -9.92 -11.24 -10.18
CA PRO A 108 -10.62 -10.59 -9.07
C PRO A 108 -11.00 -11.52 -7.91
#